data_AF-A0A1G5UIY2-F1
#
_entry.id   AF-A0A1G5UIY2-F1
#
_cell.length_a   1.000
_cell.length_b   1.000
_cell.length_c   1.000
_cell.angle_alpha   90.00
_cell.angle_beta   90.00
_cell.angle_gamma   90.00
#
_symmetry.space_group_name_H-M   'P 1'
#
loop_
_entity.id
_entity.type
_entity.pdbx_description
1 polymer ?
#
loop_
_entity_poly.entity_id
_entity_poly.type
_entity_poly.pdbx_seq_one_letter_code
_entity_poly.pdbx_strand_id
1 'polypeptide(L)'
;MIKMRAPAGLTGFSHQGHALELDADGAVHVDPRHRLDLEAHGFTPWDAQEPATASVAVSLGPLDADRAQLVALFTETVAAMPDDDVARMITEADQRRRLEQEDAERIDPAKVTAADIDVMKRHELFAFLKKRGIRVVPPVDNDTLRARARDALAPAV
;
A
#
# COMPACT_ATOMS: atom_id res chain seq x y z
N MET A 1 -29.64 -12.72 13.98
CA MET A 1 -28.71 -13.65 13.31
C MET A 1 -29.19 -13.87 11.89
N ILE A 2 -28.30 -13.74 10.91
CA ILE A 2 -28.55 -14.06 9.51
C ILE A 2 -27.71 -15.28 9.11
N LYS A 3 -28.24 -16.10 8.21
CA LYS A 3 -27.53 -17.23 7.63
C LYS A 3 -26.83 -16.78 6.35
N MET A 4 -25.53 -17.05 6.25
CA MET A 4 -24.70 -16.74 5.08
C MET A 4 -23.97 -18.00 4.62
N ARG A 5 -23.66 -18.10 3.33
CA ARG A 5 -22.83 -19.16 2.75
C ARG A 5 -21.38 -18.71 2.75
N ALA A 6 -20.50 -19.59 3.21
CA ALA A 6 -19.07 -19.38 3.14
C ALA A 6 -18.52 -19.56 1.71
N PRO A 7 -17.41 -18.88 1.37
CA PRO A 7 -16.67 -19.16 0.14
C PRO A 7 -16.23 -20.63 0.04
N ALA A 8 -16.22 -21.18 -1.17
CA ALA A 8 -15.74 -22.54 -1.41
C ALA A 8 -14.27 -22.70 -0.98
N GLY A 9 -13.95 -23.80 -0.30
CA GLY A 9 -12.58 -24.11 0.16
C GLY A 9 -12.15 -23.39 1.44
N LEU A 10 -13.05 -22.61 2.07
CA LEU A 10 -12.78 -21.99 3.36
C LEU A 10 -12.74 -23.05 4.47
N THR A 11 -11.61 -23.14 5.17
CA THR A 11 -11.42 -24.08 6.31
C THR A 11 -11.46 -23.40 7.68
N GLY A 12 -11.48 -22.07 7.71
CA GLY A 12 -11.62 -21.27 8.93
C GLY A 12 -11.62 -19.77 8.64
N PHE A 13 -12.36 -18.99 9.43
CA PHE A 13 -12.43 -17.54 9.32
C PHE A 13 -12.65 -16.91 10.69
N SER A 14 -12.01 -15.76 10.94
CA SER A 14 -12.22 -14.99 12.18
C SER A 14 -12.55 -13.54 11.85
N HIS A 15 -13.49 -12.97 12.58
CA HIS A 15 -13.92 -11.59 12.42
C HIS A 15 -14.02 -10.91 13.79
N GLN A 16 -13.39 -9.74 13.94
CA GLN A 16 -13.32 -9.00 15.20
C GLN A 16 -12.75 -9.82 16.38
N GLY A 17 -11.81 -10.73 16.11
CA GLY A 17 -11.19 -11.58 17.12
C GLY A 17 -12.01 -12.80 17.52
N HIS A 18 -13.16 -13.06 16.88
CA HIS A 18 -13.98 -14.25 17.11
C HIS A 18 -13.91 -15.17 15.89
N ALA A 19 -13.62 -16.45 16.14
CA ALA A 19 -13.73 -17.49 15.12
C ALA A 19 -15.21 -17.70 14.76
N LEU A 20 -15.50 -17.80 13.48
CA LEU A 20 -16.81 -18.13 12.97
C LEU A 20 -16.85 -19.61 12.60
N GLU A 21 -17.76 -20.34 13.24
CA GLU A 21 -17.96 -21.77 13.00
C GLU A 21 -18.72 -21.99 11.68
N LEU A 22 -18.25 -22.97 10.92
CA LEU A 22 -18.85 -23.41 9.67
C LEU A 22 -19.70 -24.65 9.93
N ASP A 23 -20.98 -24.58 9.58
CA ASP A 23 -21.86 -25.74 9.61
C ASP A 23 -21.49 -26.73 8.50
N ALA A 24 -21.95 -27.97 8.62
CA ALA A 24 -21.68 -29.04 7.64
C ALA A 24 -22.19 -28.74 6.21
N ASP A 25 -23.14 -27.82 6.08
CA ASP A 25 -23.69 -27.32 4.81
C ASP A 25 -22.95 -26.06 4.29
N GLY A 26 -21.84 -25.67 4.94
CA GLY A 26 -21.06 -24.48 4.59
C GLY A 26 -21.70 -23.17 5.04
N ALA A 27 -22.68 -23.23 5.95
CA ALA A 27 -23.34 -22.05 6.49
C ALA A 27 -22.57 -21.42 7.66
N VAL A 28 -22.72 -20.11 7.80
CA VAL A 28 -22.28 -19.35 8.97
C VAL A 28 -23.44 -18.48 9.46
N HIS A 29 -23.64 -18.47 10.78
CA HIS A 29 -24.64 -17.66 11.45
C HIS A 29 -23.98 -16.41 12.05
N VAL A 30 -24.30 -15.23 11.51
CA VAL A 30 -23.67 -13.97 11.92
C VAL A 30 -24.68 -12.92 12.37
N ASP A 31 -24.22 -11.96 13.18
CA ASP A 31 -25.01 -10.78 13.50
C ASP A 31 -25.22 -9.94 12.22
N PRO A 32 -26.44 -9.41 11.96
CA PRO A 32 -26.71 -8.57 10.80
C PRO A 32 -25.74 -7.39 10.62
N ARG A 33 -25.14 -6.88 11.70
CA ARG A 33 -24.17 -5.77 11.66
C ARG A 33 -22.88 -6.13 10.92
N HIS A 34 -22.49 -7.40 10.90
CA HIS A 34 -21.27 -7.87 10.23
C HIS A 34 -21.50 -8.29 8.79
N ARG A 35 -22.75 -8.24 8.31
CA ARG A 35 -23.13 -8.73 6.97
C ARG A 35 -22.27 -8.14 5.85
N LEU A 36 -22.16 -6.81 5.81
CA LEU A 36 -21.46 -6.11 4.73
C LEU A 36 -19.96 -6.44 4.71
N ASP A 37 -19.37 -6.55 5.90
CA ASP A 37 -17.96 -6.93 6.04
C ASP A 37 -17.73 -8.36 5.54
N LEU A 38 -18.61 -9.30 5.89
CA LEU A 38 -18.53 -10.67 5.40
C LEU A 38 -18.79 -10.78 3.89
N GLU A 39 -19.72 -9.99 3.34
CA GLU A 39 -19.94 -9.91 1.88
C GLU A 39 -18.67 -9.43 1.14
N ALA A 40 -17.94 -8.46 1.70
CA ALA A 40 -16.65 -8.01 1.15
C ALA A 40 -15.55 -9.11 1.18
N HIS A 41 -15.70 -10.12 2.05
CA HIS A 41 -14.82 -11.28 2.13
C HIS A 41 -15.35 -12.51 1.37
N GLY A 42 -16.37 -12.32 0.51
CA GLY A 42 -16.89 -13.35 -0.39
C GLY A 42 -17.98 -14.24 0.19
N PHE A 43 -18.46 -13.97 1.41
CA PHE A 43 -19.66 -14.64 1.92
C PHE A 43 -20.89 -14.13 1.17
N THR A 44 -21.87 -15.01 0.95
CA THR A 44 -23.10 -14.64 0.25
C THR A 44 -24.32 -14.91 1.13
N PRO A 45 -25.42 -14.12 1.01
CA PRO A 45 -26.65 -14.42 1.75
C PRO A 45 -27.18 -15.81 1.40
N TRP A 46 -27.73 -16.55 2.37
CA TRP A 46 -28.24 -17.90 2.11
C TRP A 46 -29.32 -17.94 1.03
N ASP A 47 -30.21 -16.95 1.03
CA ASP A 47 -31.33 -16.83 0.09
C ASP A 47 -30.97 -16.06 -1.18
N ALA A 48 -29.71 -15.62 -1.33
CA ALA A 48 -29.27 -15.07 -2.59
C ALA A 48 -29.26 -16.20 -3.63
N GLN A 49 -30.06 -16.05 -4.68
CA GLN A 49 -29.96 -16.85 -5.90
C GLN A 49 -28.49 -16.85 -6.31
N GLU A 50 -27.89 -18.05 -6.45
CA GLU A 50 -26.47 -18.21 -6.81
C GLU A 50 -26.12 -17.15 -7.85
N PRO A 51 -25.33 -16.13 -7.50
CA PRO A 51 -24.86 -15.23 -8.51
C PRO A 51 -24.02 -16.12 -9.41
N ALA A 52 -24.47 -16.29 -10.65
CA ALA A 52 -23.67 -16.87 -11.71
C ALA A 52 -22.28 -16.29 -11.52
N THR A 53 -21.30 -17.17 -11.31
CA THR A 53 -19.90 -16.80 -11.12
C THR A 53 -19.50 -15.97 -12.32
N ALA A 54 -19.68 -14.65 -12.22
CA ALA A 54 -18.97 -13.70 -13.00
C ALA A 54 -17.55 -13.82 -12.45
N SER A 55 -16.83 -14.80 -12.99
CA SER A 55 -15.39 -14.76 -13.05
C SER A 55 -15.08 -13.41 -13.68
N VAL A 56 -14.80 -12.43 -12.82
CA VAL A 56 -14.07 -11.25 -13.25
C VAL A 56 -12.70 -11.79 -13.60
N ALA A 57 -12.56 -12.23 -14.84
CA ALA A 57 -11.26 -12.41 -15.45
C ALA A 57 -10.66 -11.01 -15.48
N VAL A 58 -9.92 -10.67 -14.42
CA VAL A 58 -8.93 -9.62 -14.50
C VAL A 58 -7.94 -10.13 -15.53
N SER A 59 -8.15 -9.73 -16.78
CA SER A 59 -7.15 -9.92 -17.81
C SER A 59 -5.99 -9.05 -17.37
N LEU A 60 -5.02 -9.67 -16.69
CA LEU A 60 -3.75 -9.05 -16.39
C LEU A 60 -3.24 -8.52 -17.72
N GLY A 61 -3.09 -7.20 -17.83
CA GLY A 61 -2.42 -6.64 -18.98
C GLY A 61 -1.01 -7.24 -19.06
N PRO A 62 -0.31 -7.15 -20.20
CA PRO A 62 1.08 -7.61 -20.31
C PRO A 62 1.96 -7.06 -19.15
N LEU A 63 1.72 -5.81 -18.75
CA LEU A 63 2.38 -5.16 -17.61
C LEU A 63 2.09 -5.81 -16.25
N ASP A 64 0.89 -6.36 -16.05
CA ASP A 64 0.53 -7.01 -14.80
C ASP A 64 1.15 -8.42 -14.70
N ALA A 65 1.30 -9.12 -15.83
CA ALA A 65 2.01 -10.39 -15.90
C ALA A 65 3.52 -10.21 -15.65
N ASP A 66 4.14 -9.20 -16.29
CA ASP A 66 5.55 -8.86 -16.08
C ASP A 66 5.81 -8.44 -14.63
N ARG A 67 4.91 -7.65 -14.04
CA ARG A 67 4.98 -7.27 -12.63
C ARG A 67 4.86 -8.49 -11.71
N ALA A 68 3.93 -9.40 -11.99
CA ALA A 68 3.78 -10.64 -11.22
C ALA A 68 5.05 -11.51 -11.30
N GLN A 69 5.66 -11.60 -12.48
CA GLN A 69 6.91 -12.32 -12.68
C GLN A 69 8.07 -11.69 -11.89
N LEU A 70 8.19 -10.35 -11.91
CA LEU A 70 9.20 -9.64 -11.13
C LEU A 70 9.04 -9.89 -9.62
N VAL A 71 7.80 -9.83 -9.12
CA VAL A 71 7.52 -10.11 -7.70
C VAL A 71 7.87 -11.56 -7.34
N ALA A 72 7.56 -12.52 -8.21
CA ALA A 72 7.90 -13.92 -8.00
C ALA A 72 9.43 -14.13 -7.91
N LEU A 73 10.19 -13.58 -8.87
CA LEU A 73 11.65 -13.64 -8.89
C LEU A 73 12.27 -13.00 -7.63
N PHE A 74 11.74 -11.85 -7.21
CA PHE A 74 12.21 -11.19 -5.99
C PHE A 74 11.91 -12.03 -4.75
N THR A 75 10.71 -12.62 -4.67
CA THR A 75 10.30 -13.46 -3.54
C THR A 75 11.18 -14.70 -3.43
N GLU A 76 11.47 -15.36 -4.55
CA GLU A 76 12.39 -16.51 -4.59
C GLU A 76 13.81 -16.11 -4.17
N THR A 77 14.28 -14.95 -4.66
CA THR A 77 15.60 -14.43 -4.28
C THR A 77 15.70 -14.20 -2.78
N VAL A 78 14.71 -13.51 -2.19
CA VAL A 78 14.69 -13.22 -0.74
C VAL A 78 14.50 -14.50 0.08
N ALA A 79 13.70 -15.46 -0.38
CA ALA A 79 13.50 -16.74 0.31
C ALA A 79 14.77 -17.60 0.37
N ALA A 80 15.69 -17.42 -0.59
CA ALA A 80 16.98 -18.11 -0.60
C ALA A 80 18.07 -17.38 0.22
N MET A 81 17.79 -16.18 0.75
CA MET A 81 18.75 -15.43 1.57
C MET A 81 18.81 -15.96 3.01
N PRO A 82 19.99 -15.99 3.63
CA PRO A 82 20.11 -16.23 5.07
C PRO A 82 19.35 -15.17 5.88
N ASP A 83 18.73 -15.59 6.99
CA ASP A 83 17.97 -14.69 7.87
C ASP A 83 18.80 -13.49 8.35
N ASP A 84 20.08 -13.70 8.64
CA ASP A 84 21.00 -12.64 9.07
C ASP A 84 21.22 -11.57 7.98
N ASP A 85 21.26 -11.98 6.71
CA ASP A 85 21.42 -11.06 5.59
C ASP A 85 20.14 -10.24 5.37
N VAL A 86 18.97 -10.86 5.52
CA VAL A 86 17.67 -10.16 5.46
C VAL A 86 17.55 -9.16 6.61
N ALA A 87 17.91 -9.57 7.83
CA ALA A 87 17.89 -8.71 9.01
C ALA A 87 18.84 -7.51 8.86
N ARG A 88 20.04 -7.72 8.29
CA ARG A 88 20.98 -6.64 7.98
C ARG A 88 20.38 -5.67 6.96
N MET A 89 19.81 -6.17 5.86
CA MET A 89 19.19 -5.32 4.83
C MET A 89 18.04 -4.46 5.39
N ILE A 90 17.20 -5.03 6.25
CA ILE A 90 16.11 -4.28 6.91
C ILE A 90 16.70 -3.17 7.79
N THR A 91 17.71 -3.50 8.60
CA THR A 91 18.35 -2.53 9.50
C THR A 91 19.01 -1.38 8.73
N GLU A 92 19.71 -1.68 7.65
CA GLU A 92 20.33 -0.68 6.76
C GLU A 92 19.27 0.20 6.08
N ALA A 93 18.18 -0.40 5.60
CA ALA A 93 17.08 0.34 4.98
C ALA A 93 16.40 1.29 5.99
N ASP A 94 16.16 0.83 7.21
CA ASP A 94 15.58 1.65 8.27
C ASP A 94 16.50 2.78 8.71
N GLN A 95 17.80 2.51 8.84
CA GLN A 95 18.80 3.53 9.16
C GLN A 95 18.84 4.60 8.07
N ARG A 96 18.87 4.19 6.79
CA ARG A 96 18.83 5.13 5.66
C ARG A 96 17.56 5.99 5.69
N ARG A 97 16.40 5.37 5.92
CA ARG A 97 15.12 6.08 6.01
C ARG A 97 15.10 7.11 7.13
N ARG A 98 15.67 6.79 8.29
CA ARG A 98 15.81 7.73 9.41
C ARG A 98 16.68 8.93 9.04
N LEU A 99 17.82 8.70 8.42
CA LEU A 99 18.71 9.78 7.95
C LEU A 99 18.00 10.68 6.93
N GLU A 100 17.30 10.10 5.96
CA GLU A 100 16.53 10.88 4.97
C GLU A 100 15.40 11.69 5.62
N GLN A 101 14.78 11.17 6.68
CA GLN A 101 13.78 11.90 7.46
C GLN A 101 14.40 13.04 8.28
N GLU A 102 15.54 12.80 8.94
CA GLU A 102 16.27 13.84 9.68
C GLU A 102 16.73 14.98 8.76
N ASP A 103 17.26 14.65 7.58
CA ASP A 103 17.64 15.63 6.55
C ASP A 103 16.42 16.45 6.12
N ALA A 104 15.28 15.79 5.85
CA ALA A 104 14.01 16.45 5.53
C ALA A 104 13.51 17.38 6.65
N GLU A 105 13.64 16.98 7.91
CA GLU A 105 13.24 17.76 9.08
C GLU A 105 14.12 19.01 9.28
N ARG A 106 15.43 18.92 8.98
CA ARG A 106 16.38 20.03 9.10
C ARG A 106 16.16 21.16 8.08
N ILE A 107 15.46 20.91 6.97
CA ILE A 107 15.21 21.91 5.92
C ILE A 107 14.40 23.09 6.49
N ASP A 108 15.00 24.27 6.49
CA ASP A 108 14.30 25.54 6.76
C ASP A 108 13.87 26.16 5.42
N PRO A 109 12.58 26.11 5.04
CA PRO A 109 12.10 26.53 3.73
C PRO A 109 12.32 28.02 3.46
N ALA A 110 12.57 28.84 4.49
CA ALA A 110 12.87 30.27 4.34
C ALA A 110 14.33 30.54 3.94
N LYS A 111 15.23 29.57 4.17
CA LYS A 111 16.68 29.70 3.90
C LYS A 111 17.13 28.98 2.64
N VAL A 112 16.27 28.16 2.03
CA VAL A 112 16.57 27.44 0.78
C VAL A 112 16.72 28.44 -0.36
N THR A 113 17.82 28.33 -1.12
CA THR A 113 18.10 29.13 -2.32
C THR A 113 17.85 28.33 -3.59
N ALA A 114 17.86 29.00 -4.75
CA ALA A 114 17.73 28.33 -6.04
C ALA A 114 18.87 27.33 -6.31
N ALA A 115 20.10 27.65 -5.85
CA ALA A 115 21.25 26.76 -5.97
C ALA A 115 21.09 25.50 -5.11
N ASP A 116 20.47 25.62 -3.93
CA ASP A 116 20.22 24.46 -3.05
C ASP A 116 19.26 23.47 -3.72
N ILE A 117 18.21 23.96 -4.39
CA ILE A 117 17.21 23.12 -5.09
C ILE A 117 17.85 22.22 -6.16
N ASP A 118 18.91 22.69 -6.83
CA ASP A 118 19.58 21.94 -7.88
C ASP A 118 20.29 20.69 -7.33
N VAL A 119 20.87 20.82 -6.13
CA VAL A 119 21.64 19.76 -5.47
C VAL A 119 20.82 18.92 -4.49
N MET A 120 19.63 19.38 -4.10
CA MET A 120 18.73 18.64 -3.21
C MET A 120 18.35 17.28 -3.79
N LYS A 121 18.35 16.28 -2.91
CA LYS A 121 17.85 14.94 -3.17
C LYS A 121 16.33 14.97 -3.25
N ARG A 122 15.78 13.93 -3.87
CA ARG A 122 14.33 13.80 -4.10
C ARG A 122 13.49 13.94 -2.82
N HIS A 123 13.88 13.28 -1.72
CA HIS A 123 13.14 13.37 -0.45
C HIS A 123 13.19 14.78 0.15
N GLU A 124 14.30 15.50 -0.02
CA GLU A 124 14.46 16.89 0.42
C GLU A 124 13.55 17.83 -0.37
N LEU A 125 13.45 17.64 -1.70
CA LEU A 125 12.52 18.40 -2.55
C LEU A 125 11.05 18.21 -2.12
N PHE A 126 10.64 16.96 -1.83
CA PHE A 126 9.30 16.68 -1.29
C PHE A 126 9.08 17.34 0.06
N ALA A 127 10.06 17.28 0.95
CA ALA A 127 9.98 17.89 2.28
C ALA A 127 9.88 19.42 2.21
N PHE A 128 10.69 20.06 1.35
CA PHE A 128 10.63 21.50 1.10
C PHE A 128 9.25 21.93 0.59
N LEU A 129 8.75 21.27 -0.46
CA LEU A 129 7.44 21.58 -1.04
C LEU A 129 6.30 21.37 -0.03
N LYS A 130 6.36 20.27 0.75
CA LYS A 130 5.40 20.02 1.82
C LYS A 130 5.42 21.12 2.88
N LYS A 131 6.60 21.58 3.32
CA LYS A 131 6.75 22.66 4.31
C LYS A 131 6.29 24.02 3.78
N ARG A 132 6.34 24.25 2.47
CA ARG A 132 5.72 25.39 1.78
C ARG A 132 4.21 25.22 1.54
N GLY A 133 3.60 24.12 2.00
CA GLY A 133 2.18 23.84 1.81
C GLY A 133 1.80 23.31 0.42
N ILE A 134 2.78 23.00 -0.43
CA ILE A 134 2.57 22.51 -1.79
C ILE A 134 2.47 20.99 -1.77
N ARG A 135 1.29 20.48 -2.12
CA ARG A 135 1.06 19.04 -2.24
C ARG A 135 1.61 18.52 -3.57
N VAL A 136 2.51 17.54 -3.49
CA VAL A 136 2.97 16.77 -4.65
C VAL A 136 2.56 15.31 -4.48
N VAL A 137 1.93 14.75 -5.50
CA VAL A 137 1.50 13.35 -5.53
C VAL A 137 2.34 12.62 -6.57
N PRO A 138 3.06 11.55 -6.22
CA PRO A 138 3.76 10.70 -7.18
C PRO A 138 2.80 10.00 -8.16
N PRO A 139 3.26 9.60 -9.37
CA PRO A 139 4.63 9.70 -9.87
C PRO A 139 4.92 11.09 -10.47
N VAL A 140 6.05 11.68 -10.06
CA VAL A 140 6.57 12.97 -10.57
C VAL A 140 8.08 12.82 -10.69
N ASP A 141 8.69 13.18 -11.81
CA ASP A 141 10.15 13.12 -11.99
C ASP A 141 10.89 14.21 -11.19
N ASN A 142 12.23 14.11 -11.13
CA ASN A 142 13.03 15.05 -10.34
C ASN A 142 13.06 16.46 -10.95
N ASP A 143 12.98 16.60 -12.26
CA ASP A 143 13.06 17.91 -12.92
C ASP A 143 11.78 18.71 -12.67
N THR A 144 10.63 18.04 -12.69
CA THR A 144 9.33 18.58 -12.31
C THR A 144 9.30 18.97 -10.82
N LEU A 145 9.89 18.16 -9.94
CA LEU A 145 10.02 18.52 -8.51
C LEU A 145 10.86 19.79 -8.33
N ARG A 146 11.99 19.89 -9.02
CA ARG A 146 12.85 21.08 -8.96
C ARG A 146 12.18 22.31 -9.53
N ALA A 147 11.51 22.20 -10.68
CA ALA A 147 10.75 23.29 -11.27
C ALA A 147 9.73 23.85 -10.26
N ARG A 148 8.90 22.96 -9.68
CA ARG A 148 7.93 23.36 -8.64
C ARG A 148 8.58 23.97 -7.40
N ALA A 149 9.74 23.45 -7.00
CA ALA A 149 10.47 24.00 -5.86
C ALA A 149 10.99 25.42 -6.16
N ARG A 150 11.48 25.67 -7.37
CA ARG A 150 11.93 27.01 -7.79
C ARG A 150 10.77 28.00 -7.83
N ASP A 151 9.63 27.59 -8.37
CA ASP A 151 8.40 28.42 -8.38
C ASP A 151 7.98 28.80 -6.95
N ALA A 152 8.19 27.89 -5.99
CA ALA A 152 7.86 28.09 -4.58
C ALA A 152 8.85 28.95 -3.78
N LEU A 153 9.98 29.37 -4.38
CA LEU A 153 10.93 30.29 -3.73
C LEU A 153 10.39 31.72 -3.63
N ALA A 154 9.46 32.10 -4.49
CA ALA A 154 8.80 33.40 -4.40
C ALA A 154 8.13 33.55 -3.02
N PRO A 155 8.16 34.74 -2.40
CA PRO A 155 7.45 34.97 -1.15
C PRO A 155 5.96 34.67 -1.36
N ALA A 156 5.37 33.90 -0.46
CA ALA A 156 3.91 33.79 -0.39
C ALA A 156 3.38 35.21 -0.16
N VAL A 157 2.59 35.71 -1.12
CA VAL A 157 1.87 36.98 -1.02
C VAL A 157 0.89 36.91 0.15
#